data_AF-A0AAX4H6R9-F1
#
_entry.id   AF-A0AAX4H6R9-F1
#
_cell.length_a   1.000
_cell.length_b   1.000
_cell.length_c   1.000
_cell.angle_alpha   90.00
_cell.angle_beta   90.00
_cell.angle_gamma   90.00
#
_symmetry.space_group_name_H-M   'P 1'
#
loop_
_entity.id
_entity.type
_entity.pdbx_description
1 polymer ?
#
loop_
_entity_poly.entity_id
_entity_poly.type
_entity_poly.pdbx_seq_one_letter_code
_entity_poly.pdbx_strand_id
1 'polypeptide(L)'
;MSKKPYDGAELPTHPTLPLWVLTPKEEQVVFERWRKKAFQKCDALIRAYIECSNLYDNPVEGIKMCKEANDRSLGCVAEYQKLKYLDDERDILIADKKLKRQIYLDRLKAQMEKKSEEKS
;
A
#
# COMPACT_ATOMS: atom_id res chain seq x y z
N MET A 1 -19.18 -3.33 -10.73
CA MET A 1 -18.44 -2.15 -10.21
C MET A 1 -16.96 -2.49 -10.20
N SER A 2 -16.17 -1.87 -11.08
CA SER A 2 -14.71 -2.04 -11.08
C SER A 2 -14.16 -1.32 -9.85
N LYS A 3 -13.75 -2.06 -8.81
CA LYS A 3 -13.08 -1.49 -7.64
C LYS A 3 -11.72 -0.99 -8.12
N LYS A 4 -11.61 0.30 -8.41
CA LYS A 4 -10.30 0.91 -8.68
C LYS A 4 -9.43 0.67 -7.45
N PRO A 5 -8.18 0.21 -7.62
CA PRO A 5 -7.26 0.07 -6.50
C PRO A 5 -7.13 1.43 -5.81
N TYR A 6 -6.97 1.44 -4.49
CA TYR A 6 -6.82 2.69 -3.75
C TYR A 6 -5.44 3.34 -3.92
N ASP A 7 -4.62 2.77 -4.81
CA ASP A 7 -3.29 3.27 -5.17
C ASP A 7 -3.41 4.68 -5.79
N GLY A 8 -3.03 5.70 -5.03
CA GLY A 8 -3.12 7.11 -5.42
C GLY A 8 -4.44 7.81 -5.09
N ALA A 9 -5.38 7.18 -4.38
CA ALA A 9 -6.61 7.85 -3.95
C ALA A 9 -6.35 8.78 -2.76
N GLU A 10 -6.84 10.03 -2.82
CA GLU A 10 -6.93 10.88 -1.63
C GLU A 10 -8.02 10.32 -0.70
N LEU A 11 -7.59 9.70 0.40
CA LEU A 11 -8.51 9.19 1.40
C LEU A 11 -8.94 10.35 2.31
N PRO A 12 -10.25 10.56 2.50
CA PRO A 12 -10.72 11.54 3.47
C PRO A 12 -10.31 11.08 4.87
N THR A 13 -9.37 11.79 5.49
CA THR A 13 -9.03 11.60 6.90
C THR A 13 -10.18 12.12 7.75
N HIS A 14 -10.72 11.29 8.65
CA HIS A 14 -11.82 11.72 9.51
C HIS A 14 -11.33 12.82 10.47
N PRO A 15 -11.97 14.00 10.51
CA PRO A 15 -11.45 15.17 11.23
C PRO A 15 -11.43 15.00 12.76
N THR A 16 -12.22 14.07 13.30
CA THR A 16 -12.29 13.79 14.75
C THR A 16 -11.42 12.63 15.21
N LEU A 17 -10.85 11.84 14.28
CA LEU A 17 -10.01 10.71 14.66
C LEU A 17 -8.57 11.19 14.89
N PRO A 18 -7.88 10.65 15.91
CA PRO A 18 -6.47 10.92 16.07
C PRO A 18 -5.67 10.50 14.83
N LEU A 19 -4.60 11.25 14.52
CA LEU A 19 -3.79 11.02 13.32
C LEU A 19 -3.15 9.63 13.24
N TRP A 20 -2.86 9.02 14.40
CA TRP A 20 -2.29 7.68 14.51
C TRP A 20 -3.31 6.55 14.32
N VAL A 21 -4.61 6.88 14.24
CA VAL A 21 -5.67 5.90 14.00
C VAL A 21 -5.95 5.85 12.50
N LEU A 22 -5.94 4.64 11.96
CA LEU A 22 -6.34 4.36 10.58
C LEU A 22 -7.80 3.90 10.54
N THR A 23 -8.56 4.47 9.60
CA THR A 23 -9.91 4.03 9.27
C THR A 23 -9.86 2.69 8.52
N PRO A 24 -10.98 1.94 8.44
CA PRO A 24 -11.02 0.69 7.69
C PRO A 24 -10.61 0.84 6.20
N LYS A 25 -10.89 2.00 5.58
CA LYS A 25 -10.46 2.28 4.21
C LYS A 25 -8.95 2.50 4.12
N GLU A 26 -8.38 3.23 5.07
CA GLU A 26 -6.93 3.44 5.16
C GLU A 26 -6.18 2.12 5.39
N GLU A 27 -6.68 1.26 6.28
CA GLU A 27 -6.13 -0.09 6.50
C GLU A 27 -6.18 -0.96 5.22
N GLN A 28 -7.25 -0.85 4.41
CA GLN A 28 -7.29 -1.53 3.10
C GLN A 28 -6.17 -1.04 2.17
N VAL A 29 -5.88 0.26 2.15
CA VAL A 29 -4.80 0.81 1.32
C VAL A 29 -3.43 0.36 1.81
N VAL A 30 -3.21 0.36 3.13
CA VAL A 30 -2.00 -0.20 3.74
C VAL A 30 -1.82 -1.65 3.32
N PHE A 31 -2.87 -2.47 3.43
CA PHE A 31 -2.84 -3.87 3.06
C PHE A 31 -2.52 -4.07 1.56
N GLU A 32 -3.14 -3.29 0.68
CA GLU A 32 -2.88 -3.33 -0.77
C GLU A 32 -1.43 -2.95 -1.09
N ARG A 33 -0.91 -1.87 -0.49
CA ARG A 33 0.49 -1.42 -0.68
C ARG A 33 1.50 -2.44 -0.16
N TRP A 34 1.26 -2.95 1.05
CA TRP A 34 2.06 -4.00 1.67
C TRP A 34 2.13 -5.24 0.79
N ARG A 35 0.97 -5.74 0.34
CA ARG A 35 0.89 -6.88 -0.57
C ARG A 35 1.67 -6.58 -1.85
N LYS A 36 1.42 -5.45 -2.51
CA LYS A 36 2.11 -5.07 -3.76
C LYS A 36 3.63 -5.04 -3.58
N LYS A 37 4.13 -4.45 -2.49
CA LYS A 37 5.56 -4.41 -2.16
C LYS A 37 6.16 -5.79 -1.90
N ALA A 38 5.43 -6.68 -1.20
CA ALA A 38 5.86 -8.05 -0.99
C ALA A 38 6.02 -8.81 -2.32
N PHE A 39 5.04 -8.70 -3.22
CA PHE A 39 5.12 -9.31 -4.56
C PHE A 39 6.24 -8.69 -5.41
N GLN A 40 6.43 -7.37 -5.36
CA GLN A 40 7.52 -6.69 -6.08
C GLN A 40 8.92 -7.17 -5.66
N LYS A 41 9.13 -7.46 -4.37
CA LYS A 41 10.40 -8.00 -3.88
C LYS A 41 10.70 -9.42 -4.40
N CYS A 42 9.67 -10.15 -4.80
CA CYS A 42 9.76 -11.53 -5.28
C CYS A 42 9.52 -11.66 -6.80
N ASP A 43 9.46 -10.54 -7.53
CA ASP A 43 9.07 -10.49 -8.95
C ASP A 43 9.90 -11.45 -9.81
N ALA A 44 11.21 -11.53 -9.58
CA ALA A 44 12.09 -12.44 -10.33
C ALA A 44 11.74 -13.93 -10.14
N LEU A 45 11.41 -14.35 -8.91
CA LEU A 45 11.03 -15.74 -8.62
C LEU A 45 9.65 -16.06 -9.17
N ILE A 46 8.73 -15.09 -9.11
CA ILE A 46 7.39 -15.22 -9.68
C ILE A 46 7.47 -15.33 -11.21
N ARG A 47 8.31 -14.51 -11.87
CA ARG A 47 8.55 -14.61 -13.31
C ARG A 47 9.12 -15.96 -13.71
N ALA A 48 10.10 -16.48 -12.99
CA ALA A 48 10.65 -17.82 -13.25
C ALA A 48 9.58 -18.91 -13.16
N TYR A 49 8.67 -18.81 -12.18
CA TYR A 49 7.52 -19.71 -12.10
C TYR A 49 6.56 -19.54 -13.28
N ILE A 50 6.23 -18.30 -13.67
CA ILE A 50 5.36 -18.01 -14.81
C ILE A 50 5.96 -18.56 -16.11
N GLU A 51 7.23 -18.29 -16.37
CA GLU A 51 7.98 -18.78 -17.54
C GLU A 51 7.95 -20.29 -17.61
N CYS A 52 8.17 -20.99 -16.49
CA CYS A 52 8.05 -22.44 -16.44
C CYS A 52 6.61 -22.89 -16.70
N SER A 53 5.61 -22.26 -16.07
CA SER A 53 4.20 -22.66 -16.21
C SER A 53 3.66 -22.48 -17.62
N ASN A 54 4.17 -21.49 -18.36
CA ASN A 54 3.79 -21.20 -19.75
C ASN A 54 4.29 -22.25 -20.75
N LEU A 55 5.18 -23.16 -20.34
CA LEU A 55 5.62 -24.29 -21.19
C LEU A 55 4.59 -25.41 -21.27
N TYR A 56 3.54 -25.37 -20.44
CA TYR A 56 2.54 -26.42 -20.33
C TYR A 56 1.17 -25.90 -20.76
N ASP A 57 0.43 -26.71 -21.51
CA ASP A 57 -0.88 -26.32 -22.05
C ASP A 57 -1.98 -26.26 -20.98
N ASN A 58 -1.79 -26.96 -19.86
CA ASN A 58 -2.75 -26.97 -18.77
C ASN A 58 -2.16 -26.42 -17.46
N PRO A 59 -2.91 -25.57 -16.72
CA PRO A 59 -2.41 -24.95 -15.49
C PRO A 59 -2.06 -25.94 -14.37
N VAL A 60 -2.75 -27.06 -14.30
CA VAL A 60 -2.57 -28.06 -13.23
C VAL A 60 -1.22 -28.77 -13.39
N GLU A 61 -0.86 -29.13 -14.61
CA GLU A 61 0.42 -29.70 -14.98
C GLU A 61 1.53 -28.66 -14.84
N GLY A 62 1.31 -27.42 -15.26
CA GLY A 62 2.24 -26.31 -15.03
C GLY A 62 2.58 -26.14 -13.54
N ILE A 63 1.58 -26.16 -12.64
CA ILE A 63 1.82 -26.10 -11.19
C ILE A 63 2.61 -27.33 -10.69
N LYS A 64 2.26 -28.53 -11.17
CA LYS A 64 2.89 -29.77 -10.73
C LYS A 64 4.35 -29.87 -11.18
N MET A 65 4.62 -29.53 -12.43
CA MET A 65 5.94 -29.63 -13.05
C MET A 65 6.85 -28.47 -12.63
N CYS A 66 6.28 -27.29 -12.36
CA CYS A 66 7.01 -26.12 -11.89
C CYS A 66 6.94 -25.94 -10.36
N LYS A 67 6.62 -27.01 -9.62
CA LYS A 67 6.40 -26.97 -8.17
C LYS A 67 7.55 -26.31 -7.42
N GLU A 68 8.80 -26.62 -7.75
CA GLU A 68 9.96 -26.04 -7.08
C GLU A 68 10.12 -24.53 -7.32
N ALA A 69 9.76 -24.05 -8.50
CA ALA A 69 9.75 -22.62 -8.80
C ALA A 69 8.60 -21.93 -8.06
N ASN A 70 7.43 -22.58 -8.02
CA ASN A 70 6.27 -22.09 -7.28
C ASN A 70 6.57 -21.97 -5.78
N ASP A 71 7.11 -23.03 -5.17
CA ASP A 71 7.44 -23.08 -3.73
C ASP A 71 8.46 -22.00 -3.35
N ARG A 72 9.48 -21.77 -4.20
CA ARG A 72 10.44 -20.66 -4.00
C ARG A 72 9.77 -19.29 -4.08
N SER A 73 8.89 -19.08 -5.06
CA SER A 73 8.20 -17.80 -5.20
C SER A 73 7.25 -17.52 -4.02
N LEU A 74 6.48 -18.53 -3.59
CA LEU A 74 5.59 -18.44 -2.43
C LEU A 74 6.37 -18.27 -1.12
N GLY A 75 7.48 -18.99 -0.95
CA GLY A 75 8.37 -18.85 0.19
C GLY A 75 8.92 -17.43 0.32
N CYS A 76 9.35 -16.82 -0.80
CA CYS A 76 9.78 -15.43 -0.81
C CYS A 76 8.63 -14.48 -0.39
N VAL A 77 7.43 -14.65 -0.95
CA VAL A 77 6.30 -13.77 -0.62
C VAL A 77 5.93 -13.90 0.86
N ALA A 78 5.93 -15.10 1.42
CA ALA A 78 5.65 -15.35 2.84
C ALA A 78 6.64 -14.63 3.77
N GLU A 79 7.91 -14.50 3.36
CA GLU A 79 8.91 -13.77 4.14
C GLU A 79 8.62 -12.27 4.25
N TYR A 80 8.02 -11.67 3.22
CA TYR A 80 7.66 -10.25 3.21
C TYR A 80 6.21 -9.99 3.64
N GLN A 81 5.35 -11.02 3.68
CA GLN A 81 4.01 -10.96 4.25
C GLN A 81 4.01 -11.17 5.78
N LYS A 82 4.97 -10.55 6.48
CA LYS A 82 5.03 -10.51 7.95
C LYS A 82 4.43 -9.22 8.50
N LEU A 83 3.89 -9.29 9.73
CA LEU A 83 3.26 -8.14 10.42
C LEU A 83 4.18 -6.92 10.48
N LYS A 84 5.50 -7.12 10.69
CA LYS A 84 6.48 -6.04 10.67
C LYS A 84 6.38 -5.15 9.42
N TYR A 85 6.30 -5.76 8.24
CA TYR A 85 6.22 -5.01 6.99
C TYR A 85 4.84 -4.37 6.77
N LEU A 86 3.79 -4.90 7.40
CA LEU A 86 2.47 -4.28 7.41
C LEU A 86 2.49 -3.03 8.28
N ASP A 87 3.12 -3.10 9.45
CA ASP A 87 3.27 -1.96 10.37
C ASP A 87 4.15 -0.86 9.76
N ASP A 88 5.20 -1.21 9.02
CA ASP A 88 6.00 -0.24 8.25
C ASP A 88 5.11 0.57 7.28
N GLU A 89 4.15 -0.08 6.60
CA GLU A 89 3.20 0.62 5.70
C GLU A 89 2.19 1.49 6.45
N ARG A 90 1.78 1.09 7.67
CA ARG A 90 0.92 1.92 8.53
C ARG A 90 1.66 3.18 8.93
N ASP A 91 2.91 3.06 9.36
CA ASP A 91 3.73 4.19 9.77
C ASP A 91 3.96 5.18 8.63
N ILE A 92 4.19 4.68 7.42
CA ILE A 92 4.27 5.52 6.21
C ILE A 92 2.98 6.31 6.00
N LEU A 93 1.81 5.67 6.12
CA LEU A 93 0.53 6.34 5.95
C LEU A 93 0.27 7.37 7.05
N ILE A 94 0.60 7.05 8.31
CA ILE A 94 0.47 7.97 9.45
C ILE A 94 1.39 9.18 9.28
N ALA A 95 2.62 8.99 8.76
CA ALA A 95 3.54 10.08 8.46
C ALA A 95 2.98 11.02 7.38
N ASP A 96 2.41 10.46 6.30
CA ASP A 96 1.73 11.25 5.26
C ASP A 96 0.55 12.05 5.81
N LYS A 97 -0.27 11.45 6.69
CA LYS A 97 -1.37 12.15 7.38
C LYS A 97 -0.86 13.31 8.23
N LYS A 98 0.23 13.13 8.97
CA LYS A 98 0.86 14.19 9.79
C LYS A 98 1.31 15.36 8.92
N LEU A 99 2.00 15.08 7.82
CA LEU A 99 2.46 16.09 6.88
C LEU A 99 1.30 16.89 6.26
N LYS A 100 0.27 16.18 5.76
CA LYS A 100 -0.93 16.81 5.18
C LYS A 100 -1.64 17.72 6.17
N ARG A 101 -1.76 17.29 7.44
CA ARG A 101 -2.37 18.11 8.49
C ARG A 101 -1.55 19.37 8.76
N GLN A 102 -0.21 19.27 8.81
CA GLN A 102 0.65 20.43 9.00
C GLN A 102 0.46 21.46 7.87
N ILE A 103 0.53 21.00 6.62
CA ILE A 103 0.32 21.85 5.44
C ILE A 103 -1.06 22.54 5.49
N TYR A 104 -2.10 21.83 5.91
CA TYR A 104 -3.44 22.40 6.06
C TYR A 104 -3.48 23.52 7.13
N LEU A 105 -2.87 23.28 8.29
CA LEU A 105 -2.81 24.27 9.38
C LEU A 105 -2.02 25.52 8.96
N ASP A 106 -0.91 25.35 8.25
CA ASP A 106 -0.10 26.47 7.74
C ASP A 106 -0.89 27.32 6.73
N ARG A 107 -1.65 26.67 5.84
CA ARG A 107 -2.56 27.37 4.91
C ARG A 107 -3.65 28.15 5.62
N LEU A 108 -4.25 27.57 6.66
CA LEU A 108 -5.26 28.28 7.47
C LEU A 108 -4.66 29.50 8.17
N LYS A 109 -3.46 29.37 8.75
CA LYS A 109 -2.76 30.47 9.41
C LYS A 109 -2.49 31.62 8.44
N ALA A 110 -1.94 31.32 7.27
CA ALA A 110 -1.68 32.32 6.24
C ALA A 110 -2.96 33.03 5.74
N GLN A 111 -4.09 32.32 5.67
CA GLN A 111 -5.38 32.94 5.32
C GLN A 111 -5.92 33.86 6.43
N MET A 112 -5.70 33.50 7.70
CA MET A 112 -6.10 34.34 8.83
C MET A 112 -5.26 35.62 8.91
N GLU A 113 -3.95 35.53 8.70
CA GLU A 113 -3.03 36.68 8.67
C GLU A 113 -3.40 37.68 7.57
N LYS A 114 -3.64 37.20 6.34
CA LYS A 114 -4.12 38.06 5.24
C LYS A 114 -5.43 38.78 5.56
N LYS A 115 -6.39 38.07 6.16
CA LYS A 115 -7.68 38.66 6.56
C LYS A 115 -7.55 39.67 7.70
N SER A 116 -6.54 39.55 8.57
CA SER A 116 -6.26 40.55 9.61
C SER A 116 -5.58 41.79 9.04
N GLU A 117 -4.70 41.63 8.05
CA GLU A 117 -4.05 42.74 7.34
C GLU A 117 -5.04 43.54 6.50
N GLU A 118 -5.98 42.89 5.80
CA GLU A 118 -7.04 43.55 5.01
C GLU A 118 -8.06 44.31 5.87
N LYS A 119 -8.08 44.08 7.19
CA LYS A 119 -9.02 44.71 8.13
C LYS A 119 -8.38 45.80 9.01
N SER A 120 -7.06 45.97 8.96
CA SER A 120 -6.34 47.10 9.58
C SER A 120 -6.15 48.23 8.58
#